data_AF-A0A9E0Y8A7-F1
#
_entry.id   AF-A0A9E0Y8A7-F1
#
_cell.length_a   1.000
_cell.length_b   1.000
_cell.length_c   1.000
_cell.angle_alpha   90.00
_cell.angle_beta   90.00
_cell.angle_gamma   90.00
#
_symmetry.space_group_name_H-M   'P 1'
#
loop_
_entity.id
_entity.type
_entity.pdbx_description
1 polymer ?
#
loop_
_entity_poly.entity_id
_entity_poly.type
_entity_poly.pdbx_seq_one_letter_code
_entity_poly.pdbx_strand_id
1 'polypeptide(L)'
;MKAGLGLVFSEKNRGLLLDLCVFFANLGLTVWLARLFVRIVGAAADGDRGAGFVLFLFGLGLFVLPPAGAILKRPAYHRRLKAAGRDPFPKTFFPAGCLFSPIVYFCLNVLIFAAVSSLAAGVWFGGREPGEFFLVTSSFFGIAAVMLQTYLVYNYFVPPEKEPENAFLRDPRAALLGDACIFLNVVFYQVLWNSIVAIPIERPAGLPVAAEMIFRLFLIGLAALFVYFPPRLFYLAEDIDRRRTWLTILLAVSPVMVRFLLAGI
;
A
#
# COMPACT_ATOMS: atom_id res chain seq x y z
N MET A 1 -29.80 1.50 -19.17
CA MET A 1 -28.42 1.08 -18.77
C MET A 1 -27.40 2.22 -18.60
N LYS A 2 -27.54 3.41 -19.23
CA LYS A 2 -26.58 4.53 -19.08
C LYS A 2 -26.53 5.16 -17.68
N ALA A 3 -27.60 5.07 -16.89
CA ALA A 3 -27.63 5.61 -15.53
C ALA A 3 -26.77 4.81 -14.52
N GLY A 4 -26.50 3.53 -14.78
CA GLY A 4 -25.75 2.67 -13.86
C GLY A 4 -24.26 2.95 -13.81
N LEU A 5 -23.62 3.17 -14.97
CA LEU A 5 -22.18 3.45 -15.07
C LEU A 5 -21.81 4.81 -14.47
N GLY A 6 -22.62 5.85 -14.69
CA GLY A 6 -22.37 7.18 -14.13
C GLY A 6 -22.36 7.20 -12.59
N LEU A 7 -23.14 6.32 -11.96
CA LEU A 7 -23.15 6.14 -10.50
C LEU A 7 -21.84 5.49 -10.00
N VAL A 8 -21.28 4.54 -10.74
CA VAL A 8 -20.02 3.86 -10.37
C VAL A 8 -18.82 4.81 -10.45
N PHE A 9 -18.78 5.69 -11.45
CA PHE A 9 -17.72 6.70 -11.60
C PHE A 9 -17.93 7.97 -10.76
N SER A 10 -18.95 8.01 -9.91
CA SER A 10 -19.15 9.14 -9.03
C SER A 10 -18.02 9.27 -8.02
N GLU A 11 -17.69 10.51 -7.62
CA GLU A 11 -16.61 10.75 -6.66
C GLU A 11 -16.81 10.04 -5.32
N LYS A 12 -18.07 9.76 -4.96
CA LYS A 12 -18.47 9.04 -3.75
C LYS A 12 -18.12 7.56 -3.78
N ASN A 13 -17.76 7.00 -4.93
CA ASN A 13 -17.47 5.59 -5.15
C ASN A 13 -16.02 5.34 -5.58
N ARG A 14 -15.13 6.32 -5.42
CA ARG A 14 -13.70 6.17 -5.80
C ARG A 14 -13.02 5.02 -5.05
N GLY A 15 -13.39 4.77 -3.78
CA GLY A 15 -12.90 3.62 -3.03
C GLY A 15 -13.34 2.28 -3.64
N LEU A 16 -14.61 2.18 -4.05
CA LEU A 16 -15.13 1.00 -4.75
C LEU A 16 -14.43 0.79 -6.10
N LEU A 17 -14.22 1.88 -6.85
CA LEU A 17 -13.52 1.81 -8.14
C LEU A 17 -12.08 1.32 -7.95
N LEU A 18 -11.38 1.82 -6.92
CA LEU A 18 -10.06 1.33 -6.54
C LEU A 18 -10.08 -0.18 -6.26
N ASP A 19 -11.00 -0.64 -5.40
CA ASP A 19 -11.11 -2.06 -5.04
C ASP A 19 -11.34 -2.94 -6.29
N LEU A 20 -12.21 -2.51 -7.21
CA LEU A 20 -12.46 -3.21 -8.48
C LEU A 20 -11.23 -3.20 -9.39
N CYS A 21 -10.57 -2.06 -9.56
CA CYS A 21 -9.34 -1.96 -10.35
C CYS A 21 -8.25 -2.87 -9.79
N VAL A 22 -8.12 -2.94 -8.47
CA VAL A 22 -7.14 -3.81 -7.79
C VAL A 22 -7.51 -5.27 -7.98
N PHE A 23 -8.80 -5.63 -7.86
CA PHE A 23 -9.27 -6.99 -8.15
C PHE A 23 -8.87 -7.44 -9.57
N PHE A 24 -9.20 -6.64 -10.59
CA PHE A 24 -8.86 -6.97 -11.98
C PHE A 24 -7.36 -6.96 -12.23
N ALA A 25 -6.62 -6.01 -11.65
CA ALA A 25 -5.16 -6.02 -11.70
C ALA A 25 -4.60 -7.30 -11.07
N ASN A 26 -5.19 -7.77 -9.96
CA ASN A 26 -4.79 -8.99 -9.28
C ASN A 26 -5.06 -10.28 -10.04
N LEU A 27 -5.99 -10.28 -11.00
CA LEU A 27 -6.24 -11.45 -11.85
C LEU A 27 -5.15 -11.68 -12.90
N GLY A 28 -4.42 -10.64 -13.32
CA GLY A 28 -3.43 -10.78 -14.39
C GLY A 28 -2.23 -9.85 -14.26
N LEU A 29 -2.46 -8.54 -14.20
CA LEU A 29 -1.39 -7.54 -14.20
C LEU A 29 -0.39 -7.75 -13.06
N THR A 30 -0.84 -7.93 -11.82
CA THR A 30 0.07 -8.09 -10.67
C THR A 30 0.79 -9.43 -10.69
N VAL A 31 0.21 -10.50 -11.26
CA VAL A 31 0.90 -11.78 -11.48
C VAL A 31 2.08 -11.57 -12.42
N TRP A 32 1.83 -10.91 -13.57
CA TRP A 32 2.84 -10.64 -14.58
C TRP A 32 3.93 -9.73 -14.02
N LEU A 33 3.55 -8.65 -13.34
CA LEU A 33 4.49 -7.73 -12.70
C LEU A 33 5.29 -8.40 -11.58
N ALA A 34 4.71 -9.30 -10.79
CA ALA A 34 5.45 -10.04 -9.76
C ALA A 34 6.50 -10.97 -10.37
N ARG A 35 6.17 -11.68 -11.46
CA ARG A 35 7.17 -12.50 -12.18
C ARG A 35 8.29 -11.64 -12.77
N LEU A 36 7.94 -10.48 -13.34
CA LEU A 36 8.92 -9.52 -13.84
C LEU A 36 9.79 -9.00 -12.69
N PHE A 37 9.19 -8.66 -11.56
CA PHE A 37 9.89 -8.20 -10.37
C PHE A 37 10.91 -9.24 -9.88
N VAL A 38 10.52 -10.51 -9.75
CA VAL A 38 11.45 -11.59 -9.36
C VAL A 38 12.62 -11.74 -10.35
N ARG A 39 12.37 -11.61 -11.66
CA ARG A 39 13.46 -11.63 -12.67
C ARG A 39 14.41 -10.44 -12.51
N ILE A 40 13.88 -9.26 -12.22
CA ILE A 40 14.68 -8.05 -11.98
C ILE A 40 15.49 -8.21 -10.69
N VAL A 41 14.92 -8.77 -9.62
CA VAL A 41 15.65 -9.10 -8.39
C VAL A 41 16.79 -10.07 -8.70
N GLY A 42 16.53 -11.14 -9.45
CA GLY A 42 17.57 -12.08 -9.88
C GLY A 42 18.70 -11.41 -10.67
N ALA A 43 18.36 -10.63 -11.69
CA ALA A 43 19.34 -9.90 -12.49
C ALA A 43 20.17 -8.91 -11.64
N ALA A 44 19.53 -8.21 -10.70
CA ALA A 44 20.22 -7.32 -9.77
C ALA A 44 21.18 -8.08 -8.84
N ALA A 45 20.81 -9.28 -8.39
CA ALA A 45 21.67 -10.15 -7.60
C ALA A 45 22.89 -10.66 -8.40
N ASP A 46 22.72 -10.86 -9.71
CA ASP A 46 23.81 -11.21 -10.64
C ASP A 46 24.70 -10.00 -11.01
N GLY A 47 24.44 -8.82 -10.44
CA GLY A 47 25.25 -7.61 -10.61
C GLY A 47 24.79 -6.66 -11.73
N ASP A 48 23.61 -6.87 -12.32
CA ASP A 48 23.03 -5.92 -13.29
C ASP A 48 22.62 -4.61 -12.60
N ARG A 49 23.38 -3.54 -12.86
CA ARG A 49 23.12 -2.20 -12.31
C ARG A 49 21.80 -1.60 -12.77
N GLY A 50 21.36 -1.90 -13.99
CA GLY A 50 20.08 -1.42 -14.51
C GLY A 50 18.91 -2.03 -13.75
N ALA A 51 18.96 -3.34 -13.52
CA ALA A 51 17.99 -4.03 -12.68
C ALA A 51 17.98 -3.47 -11.24
N GLY A 52 19.16 -3.26 -10.67
CA GLY A 52 19.32 -2.61 -9.37
C GLY A 52 18.67 -1.23 -9.29
N PHE A 53 18.89 -0.38 -10.31
CA PHE A 53 18.27 0.95 -10.38
C PHE A 53 16.74 0.88 -10.48
N VAL A 54 16.19 -0.07 -11.23
CA VAL A 54 14.73 -0.29 -11.30
C VAL A 54 14.16 -0.67 -9.93
N LEU A 55 14.83 -1.54 -9.18
CA LEU A 55 14.42 -1.90 -7.81
C LEU A 55 14.50 -0.71 -6.85
N PHE A 56 15.52 0.13 -7.00
CA PHE A 56 15.62 1.38 -6.25
C PHE A 56 14.44 2.32 -6.55
N LEU A 57 14.08 2.52 -7.82
CA LEU A 57 12.91 3.34 -8.20
C LEU A 57 11.59 2.74 -7.68
N PHE A 58 11.46 1.41 -7.72
CA PHE A 58 10.31 0.72 -7.15
C PHE A 58 10.18 0.97 -5.64
N GLY A 59 11.30 0.82 -4.89
CA GLY A 59 11.36 1.10 -3.46
C GLY A 59 11.08 2.57 -3.13
N LEU A 60 11.66 3.50 -3.90
CA LEU A 60 11.39 4.92 -3.77
C LEU A 60 9.91 5.24 -4.00
N GLY A 61 9.27 4.59 -4.98
CA GLY A 61 7.84 4.76 -5.24
C GLY A 61 6.95 4.24 -4.11
N LEU A 62 7.30 3.11 -3.48
CA LEU A 62 6.59 2.64 -2.27
C LEU A 62 6.62 3.69 -1.15
N PHE A 63 7.71 4.47 -1.07
CA PHE A 63 7.92 5.46 -0.04
C PHE A 63 7.29 6.84 -0.36
N VAL A 64 7.45 7.32 -1.58
CA VAL A 64 7.07 8.69 -2.00
C VAL A 64 5.61 8.80 -2.45
N LEU A 65 5.06 7.75 -3.07
CA LEU A 65 3.69 7.81 -3.61
C LEU A 65 2.60 8.00 -2.53
N PRO A 66 2.66 7.35 -1.34
CA PRO A 66 1.67 7.59 -0.28
C PRO A 66 1.59 9.05 0.19
N PRO A 67 2.68 9.71 0.62
CA PRO A 67 2.61 11.11 1.04
C PRO A 67 2.28 12.04 -0.12
N ALA A 68 2.73 11.77 -1.35
CA ALA A 68 2.34 12.54 -2.52
C ALA A 68 0.82 12.49 -2.75
N GLY A 69 0.24 11.28 -2.73
CA GLY A 69 -1.20 11.07 -2.83
C GLY A 69 -1.99 11.74 -1.71
N ALA A 70 -1.48 11.66 -0.48
CA ALA A 70 -2.04 12.33 0.69
C ALA A 70 -2.10 13.86 0.49
N ILE A 71 -0.98 14.50 0.16
CA ILE A 71 -0.89 15.95 -0.02
C ILE A 71 -1.81 16.42 -1.15
N LEU A 72 -1.81 15.73 -2.28
CA LEU A 72 -2.60 16.09 -3.46
C LEU A 72 -4.12 15.98 -3.21
N LYS A 73 -4.55 14.98 -2.44
CA LYS A 73 -5.98 14.74 -2.18
C LYS A 73 -6.54 15.49 -0.98
N ARG A 74 -5.70 15.86 -0.01
CA ARG A 74 -6.13 16.46 1.26
C ARG A 74 -7.11 17.64 1.07
N PRO A 75 -6.86 18.63 0.19
CA PRO A 75 -7.79 19.77 0.06
C PRO A 75 -9.15 19.39 -0.51
N ALA A 76 -9.20 18.45 -1.45
CA ALA A 76 -10.46 17.99 -2.04
C ALA A 76 -11.27 17.14 -1.05
N TYR A 77 -10.60 16.28 -0.29
CA TYR A 77 -11.19 15.47 0.78
C TYR A 77 -11.89 16.34 1.83
N HIS A 78 -11.17 17.30 2.44
CA HIS A 78 -11.74 18.16 3.49
C HIS A 78 -12.86 19.07 2.98
N ARG A 79 -12.78 19.55 1.73
CA ARG A 79 -13.88 20.32 1.11
C ARG A 79 -15.15 19.50 0.99
N ARG A 80 -15.06 18.25 0.51
CA ARG A 80 -16.22 17.34 0.41
C ARG A 80 -16.79 17.00 1.77
N LEU A 81 -15.92 16.78 2.75
CA LEU A 81 -16.33 16.43 4.09
C LEU A 81 -17.08 17.58 4.78
N LYS A 82 -16.56 18.80 4.67
CA LYS A 82 -17.22 20.03 5.13
C LYS A 82 -18.58 20.23 4.43
N ALA A 83 -18.65 20.02 3.11
CA ALA A 83 -19.90 20.12 2.36
C ALA A 83 -20.93 19.06 2.77
N ALA A 84 -20.49 17.89 3.25
CA ALA A 84 -21.35 16.83 3.76
C ALA A 84 -21.72 16.99 5.25
N GLY A 85 -21.19 18.01 5.95
CA GLY A 85 -21.39 18.20 7.38
C GLY A 85 -20.86 17.05 8.24
N ARG A 86 -19.81 16.36 7.78
CA ARG A 86 -19.18 15.24 8.49
C ARG A 86 -17.90 15.67 9.17
N ASP A 87 -17.58 15.02 10.29
CA ASP A 87 -16.31 15.22 10.97
C ASP A 87 -15.19 14.39 10.32
N PRO A 88 -13.95 14.91 10.23
CA PRO A 88 -12.79 14.19 9.67
C PRO A 88 -12.36 13.01 10.52
N PHE A 89 -12.68 13.08 11.81
CA PHE A 89 -12.52 11.99 12.76
C PHE A 89 -13.90 11.60 13.29
N PRO A 90 -14.66 10.76 12.58
CA PRO A 90 -15.91 10.26 13.14
C PRO A 90 -15.57 9.51 14.43
N LYS A 91 -16.34 9.72 15.50
CA LYS A 91 -16.14 9.07 16.82
C LYS A 91 -16.11 7.54 16.74
N THR A 92 -16.60 6.97 15.63
CA THR A 92 -16.50 5.55 15.22
C THR A 92 -15.11 5.13 14.73
N PHE A 93 -14.08 5.99 14.75
CA PHE A 93 -12.68 5.60 14.51
C PHE A 93 -12.16 4.60 15.54
N PHE A 94 -12.65 4.66 16.78
CA PHE A 94 -12.21 3.80 17.89
C PHE A 94 -12.46 2.30 17.67
N PRO A 95 -13.62 1.82 17.16
CA PRO A 95 -13.80 0.41 16.82
C PRO A 95 -12.97 -0.08 15.62
N ALA A 96 -12.43 0.81 14.78
CA ALA A 96 -11.42 0.46 13.77
C ALA A 96 -9.96 0.63 14.29
N GLY A 97 -9.81 0.82 15.60
CA GLY A 97 -8.71 1.52 16.29
C GLY A 97 -7.29 0.96 16.17
N CYS A 98 -7.07 -0.19 15.55
CA CYS A 98 -5.71 -0.63 15.20
C CYS A 98 -5.31 -0.23 13.78
N LEU A 99 -6.27 -0.16 12.85
CA LEU A 99 -5.97 0.01 11.44
C LEU A 99 -5.55 1.44 11.09
N PHE A 100 -6.16 2.40 11.77
CA PHE A 100 -5.80 3.81 11.67
C PHE A 100 -4.74 4.20 12.71
N SER A 101 -4.10 3.26 13.39
CA SER A 101 -3.04 3.57 14.35
C SER A 101 -1.76 4.04 13.62
N PRO A 102 -1.26 5.26 13.90
CA PRO A 102 0.00 5.74 13.33
C PRO A 102 1.17 4.82 13.64
N ILE A 103 1.12 4.13 14.79
CA ILE A 103 2.17 3.19 15.21
C ILE A 103 2.20 1.97 14.29
N VAL A 104 1.04 1.41 13.94
CA VAL A 104 0.96 0.26 13.03
C VAL A 104 1.46 0.64 11.64
N TYR A 105 1.04 1.81 11.14
CA TYR A 105 1.51 2.34 9.84
C TYR A 105 3.03 2.60 9.86
N PHE A 106 3.55 3.18 10.95
CA PHE A 106 4.97 3.40 11.16
C PHE A 106 5.76 2.08 11.13
N CYS A 107 5.35 1.08 11.92
CA CYS A 107 6.01 -0.23 11.96
C CYS A 107 6.04 -0.90 10.57
N LEU A 108 4.95 -0.82 9.81
CA LEU A 108 4.91 -1.35 8.46
C LEU A 108 5.89 -0.62 7.53
N ASN A 109 5.99 0.70 7.63
CA ASN A 109 6.93 1.46 6.82
C ASN A 109 8.40 1.26 7.23
N VAL A 110 8.68 0.99 8.50
CA VAL A 110 10.03 0.56 8.92
C VAL A 110 10.42 -0.74 8.23
N LEU A 111 9.52 -1.72 8.16
CA LEU A 111 9.77 -2.98 7.45
C LEU A 111 10.05 -2.75 5.96
N ILE A 112 9.26 -1.90 5.30
CA ILE A 112 9.46 -1.56 3.89
C ILE A 112 10.77 -0.82 3.69
N PHE A 113 11.07 0.15 4.55
CA PHE A 113 12.33 0.90 4.50
C PHE A 113 13.53 -0.04 4.66
N ALA A 114 13.47 -1.00 5.58
CA ALA A 114 14.53 -2.00 5.75
C ALA A 114 14.71 -2.83 4.48
N ALA A 115 13.61 -3.28 3.85
CA ALA A 115 13.67 -3.99 2.58
C ALA A 115 14.29 -3.14 1.44
N VAL A 116 13.85 -1.88 1.29
CA VAL A 116 14.38 -0.94 0.29
C VAL A 116 15.85 -0.64 0.53
N SER A 117 16.25 -0.43 1.79
CA SER A 117 17.64 -0.13 2.16
C SER A 117 18.56 -1.31 1.91
N SER A 118 18.09 -2.53 2.19
CA SER A 118 18.82 -3.77 1.86
C SER A 118 19.07 -3.89 0.36
N LEU A 119 18.04 -3.66 -0.46
CA LEU A 119 18.17 -3.66 -1.92
C LEU A 119 19.13 -2.57 -2.39
N ALA A 120 19.00 -1.35 -1.88
CA ALA A 120 19.82 -0.21 -2.28
C ALA A 120 21.29 -0.42 -1.88
N ALA A 121 21.56 -1.01 -0.72
CA ALA A 121 22.91 -1.39 -0.30
C ALA A 121 23.51 -2.43 -1.26
N GLY A 122 22.74 -3.43 -1.69
CA GLY A 122 23.17 -4.39 -2.71
C GLY A 122 23.62 -3.71 -4.01
N VAL A 123 22.87 -2.72 -4.48
CA VAL A 123 23.18 -1.96 -5.70
C VAL A 123 24.41 -1.08 -5.57
N TRP A 124 24.56 -0.37 -4.45
CA TRP A 124 25.68 0.57 -4.25
C TRP A 124 26.99 -0.12 -3.87
N PHE A 125 26.93 -1.18 -3.07
CA PHE A 125 28.12 -1.85 -2.55
C PHE A 125 28.48 -3.15 -3.30
N GLY A 126 27.62 -3.62 -4.21
CA GLY A 126 27.91 -4.78 -5.06
C GLY A 126 28.21 -6.06 -4.26
N GLY A 127 27.45 -6.29 -3.19
CA GLY A 127 27.62 -7.45 -2.29
C GLY A 127 28.72 -7.30 -1.24
N ARG A 128 29.46 -6.18 -1.20
CA ARG A 128 30.36 -5.87 -0.09
C ARG A 128 29.56 -5.42 1.12
N GLU A 129 29.99 -5.81 2.31
CA GLU A 129 29.38 -5.33 3.55
C GLU A 129 29.55 -3.80 3.63
N PRO A 130 28.45 -3.04 3.79
CA PRO A 130 28.56 -1.61 4.04
C PRO A 130 29.29 -1.38 5.36
N GLY A 131 30.19 -0.40 5.41
CA GLY A 131 30.88 -0.05 6.64
C GLY A 131 29.89 0.34 7.74
N GLU A 132 30.23 0.07 9.00
CA GLU A 132 29.37 0.31 10.18
C GLU A 132 28.77 1.73 10.20
N PHE A 133 29.58 2.73 9.86
CA PHE A 133 29.15 4.13 9.77
C PHE A 133 27.99 4.33 8.78
N PHE A 134 28.04 3.67 7.62
CA PHE A 134 26.96 3.75 6.63
C PHE A 134 25.69 3.08 7.15
N LEU A 135 25.82 1.92 7.78
CA LEU A 135 24.68 1.18 8.32
C LEU A 135 23.97 1.99 9.43
N VAL A 136 24.73 2.57 10.35
CA VAL A 136 24.19 3.42 11.41
C VAL A 136 23.52 4.67 10.82
N THR A 137 24.21 5.38 9.92
CA THR A 137 23.69 6.62 9.32
C THR A 137 22.43 6.39 8.49
N SER A 138 22.42 5.35 7.65
CA SER A 138 21.25 4.98 6.84
C SER A 138 20.06 4.54 7.69
N SER A 139 20.30 3.87 8.83
CA SER A 139 19.25 3.50 9.77
C SER A 139 18.60 4.73 10.42
N PHE A 140 19.39 5.68 10.92
CA PHE A 140 18.86 6.92 11.50
C PHE A 140 18.10 7.77 10.47
N PHE A 141 18.68 7.92 9.28
CA PHE A 141 18.01 8.62 8.17
C PHE A 141 16.71 7.92 7.79
N GLY A 142 16.70 6.60 7.77
CA GLY A 142 15.53 5.78 7.52
C GLY A 142 14.40 5.98 8.49
N ILE A 143 14.71 5.92 9.79
CA ILE A 143 13.72 6.17 10.84
C ILE A 143 13.15 7.58 10.70
N ALA A 144 14.00 8.59 10.51
CA ALA A 144 13.56 9.97 10.32
C ALA A 144 12.67 10.12 9.08
N ALA A 145 13.03 9.47 7.97
CA ALA A 145 12.24 9.46 6.75
C ALA A 145 10.88 8.79 7.00
N VAL A 146 10.83 7.61 7.62
CA VAL A 146 9.57 6.91 7.93
C VAL A 146 8.69 7.70 8.89
N MET A 147 9.27 8.39 9.87
CA MET A 147 8.54 9.33 10.73
C MET A 147 7.92 10.47 9.91
N LEU A 148 8.70 11.10 9.02
CA LEU A 148 8.20 12.16 8.15
C LEU A 148 7.10 11.65 7.21
N GLN A 149 7.28 10.49 6.59
CA GLN A 149 6.29 9.87 5.72
C GLN A 149 4.98 9.60 6.48
N THR A 150 5.09 9.01 7.68
CA THR A 150 3.94 8.74 8.56
C THR A 150 3.25 10.05 8.93
N TYR A 151 3.99 11.07 9.33
CA TYR A 151 3.45 12.40 9.63
C TYR A 151 2.70 12.99 8.43
N LEU A 152 3.29 12.97 7.23
CA LEU A 152 2.67 13.52 6.01
C LEU A 152 1.39 12.77 5.63
N VAL A 153 1.37 11.45 5.77
CA VAL A 153 0.19 10.63 5.51
C VAL A 153 -0.89 10.91 6.55
N TYR A 154 -0.57 11.04 7.83
CA TYR A 154 -1.57 11.31 8.86
C TYR A 154 -2.07 12.76 8.86
N ASN A 155 -1.24 13.70 8.40
CA ASN A 155 -1.65 15.08 8.16
C ASN A 155 -2.79 15.18 7.13
N TYR A 156 -2.99 14.15 6.28
CA TYR A 156 -4.18 14.03 5.43
C TYR A 156 -5.49 14.13 6.21
N PHE A 157 -5.57 13.48 7.37
CA PHE A 157 -6.80 13.42 8.17
C PHE A 157 -7.01 14.68 9.01
N VAL A 158 -5.98 15.49 9.21
CA VAL A 158 -6.06 16.75 9.94
C VAL A 158 -6.57 17.86 8.99
N PRO A 159 -7.63 18.59 9.36
CA PRO A 159 -8.11 19.73 8.58
C PRO A 159 -7.00 20.75 8.30
N PRO A 160 -6.88 21.27 7.06
CA PRO A 160 -5.92 22.33 6.79
C PRO A 160 -6.37 23.63 7.47
N GLU A 161 -5.48 24.28 8.22
CA GLU A 161 -5.75 25.56 8.88
C GLU A 161 -6.01 26.68 7.86
N LYS A 162 -5.32 26.63 6.72
CA LYS A 162 -5.41 27.59 5.63
C LYS A 162 -5.63 26.87 4.31
N GLU A 163 -6.32 27.52 3.38
CA GLU A 163 -6.40 26.99 2.02
C GLU A 163 -4.99 26.93 1.39
N PRO A 164 -4.68 25.90 0.59
CA PRO A 164 -3.36 25.76 -0.01
C PRO A 164 -3.09 26.95 -0.94
N GLU A 165 -1.94 27.60 -0.79
CA GLU A 165 -1.54 28.74 -1.62
C GLU A 165 -1.45 28.37 -3.11
N ASN A 166 -1.00 27.14 -3.40
CA ASN A 166 -0.89 26.64 -4.76
C ASN A 166 -2.27 26.37 -5.40
N ALA A 167 -2.57 27.07 -6.50
CA ALA A 167 -3.80 26.92 -7.27
C ALA A 167 -4.00 25.49 -7.81
N PHE A 168 -2.91 24.77 -8.13
CA PHE A 168 -3.00 23.38 -8.61
C PHE A 168 -3.62 22.46 -7.56
N LEU A 169 -3.28 22.62 -6.27
CA LEU A 169 -3.85 21.80 -5.20
C LEU A 169 -5.37 22.03 -4.98
N ARG A 170 -5.91 23.12 -5.55
CA ARG A 170 -7.35 23.42 -5.53
C ARG A 170 -8.09 22.77 -6.70
N ASP A 171 -7.39 22.44 -7.79
CA ASP A 171 -7.92 21.86 -9.02
C ASP A 171 -8.33 20.38 -8.82
N PRO A 172 -9.49 19.94 -9.33
CA PRO A 172 -9.87 18.52 -9.39
C PRO A 172 -8.80 17.58 -9.98
N ARG A 173 -7.94 18.07 -10.88
CA ARG A 173 -6.84 17.32 -11.48
C ARG A 173 -5.79 16.89 -10.47
N ALA A 174 -5.53 17.69 -9.43
CA ALA A 174 -4.62 17.28 -8.36
C ALA A 174 -5.18 16.07 -7.59
N ALA A 175 -6.50 16.04 -7.34
CA ALA A 175 -7.13 14.90 -6.71
C ALA A 175 -7.04 13.63 -7.57
N LEU A 176 -7.17 13.75 -8.90
CA LEU A 176 -6.99 12.64 -9.84
C LEU A 176 -5.54 12.12 -9.85
N LEU A 177 -4.56 13.02 -9.85
CA LEU A 177 -3.14 12.65 -9.74
C LEU A 177 -2.86 11.93 -8.42
N GLY A 178 -3.45 12.41 -7.32
CA GLY A 178 -3.33 11.74 -6.03
C GLY A 178 -4.00 10.36 -6.01
N ASP A 179 -5.13 10.18 -6.70
CA ASP A 179 -5.75 8.86 -6.89
C ASP A 179 -4.82 7.91 -7.65
N ALA A 180 -4.15 8.40 -8.71
CA ALA A 180 -3.16 7.65 -9.47
C ALA A 180 -1.93 7.29 -8.64
N CYS A 181 -1.42 8.20 -7.80
CA CYS A 181 -0.33 7.92 -6.86
C CYS A 181 -0.70 6.79 -5.90
N ILE A 182 -1.90 6.84 -5.30
CA ILE A 182 -2.37 5.81 -4.39
C ILE A 182 -2.57 4.49 -5.12
N PHE A 183 -3.19 4.50 -6.31
CA PHE A 183 -3.39 3.28 -7.10
C PHE A 183 -2.05 2.62 -7.48
N LEU A 184 -1.09 3.40 -7.97
CA LEU A 184 0.24 2.89 -8.29
C LEU A 184 0.96 2.33 -7.06
N ASN A 185 0.79 2.98 -5.91
CA ASN A 185 1.30 2.48 -4.64
C ASN A 185 0.67 1.14 -4.25
N VAL A 186 -0.66 0.97 -4.41
CA VAL A 186 -1.32 -0.33 -4.21
C VAL A 186 -0.71 -1.38 -5.14
N VAL A 187 -0.52 -1.06 -6.42
CA VAL A 187 0.08 -2.00 -7.38
C VAL A 187 1.48 -2.42 -6.93
N PHE A 188 2.32 -1.49 -6.46
CA PHE A 188 3.65 -1.82 -5.95
C PHE A 188 3.59 -2.72 -4.71
N TYR A 189 2.72 -2.41 -3.75
CA TYR A 189 2.47 -3.26 -2.60
C TYR A 189 2.02 -4.67 -2.99
N GLN A 190 1.10 -4.78 -3.95
CA GLN A 190 0.64 -6.07 -4.46
C GLN A 190 1.76 -6.83 -5.15
N VAL A 191 2.59 -6.19 -5.96
CA VAL A 191 3.74 -6.83 -6.63
C VAL A 191 4.73 -7.37 -5.61
N LEU A 192 5.11 -6.56 -4.62
CA LEU A 192 6.01 -6.96 -3.55
C LEU A 192 5.44 -8.17 -2.78
N TRP A 193 4.17 -8.07 -2.39
CA TRP A 193 3.52 -9.12 -1.61
C TRP A 193 3.33 -10.42 -2.39
N ASN A 194 2.89 -10.36 -3.65
CA ASN A 194 2.79 -11.55 -4.51
C ASN A 194 4.15 -12.22 -4.71
N SER A 195 5.25 -11.46 -4.66
CA SER A 195 6.60 -12.02 -4.76
C SER A 195 7.04 -12.71 -3.47
N ILE A 196 6.75 -12.13 -2.30
CA ILE A 196 7.03 -12.74 -0.99
C ILE A 196 6.23 -14.03 -0.79
N VAL A 197 4.95 -13.99 -1.15
CA VAL A 197 4.00 -15.10 -1.01
C VAL A 197 4.34 -16.27 -1.95
N ALA A 198 5.12 -16.04 -3.00
CA ALA A 198 5.62 -17.10 -3.88
C ALA A 198 6.78 -17.91 -3.26
N ILE A 199 7.33 -17.48 -2.13
CA ILE A 199 8.36 -18.23 -1.40
C ILE A 199 7.68 -19.41 -0.70
N PRO A 200 8.07 -20.66 -0.99
CA PRO A 200 7.46 -21.83 -0.37
C PRO A 200 7.74 -21.82 1.14
N ILE A 201 6.69 -21.80 1.95
CA ILE A 201 6.78 -21.93 3.40
C ILE A 201 6.72 -23.42 3.73
N GLU A 202 7.82 -23.93 4.30
CA GLU A 202 7.91 -25.32 4.76
C GLU A 202 6.79 -25.66 5.73
N ARG A 203 6.29 -26.89 5.61
CA ARG A 203 5.18 -27.39 6.41
C ARG A 203 5.64 -27.65 7.85
N PRO A 204 5.00 -27.05 8.88
CA PRO A 204 5.29 -27.40 10.27
C PRO A 204 4.94 -28.87 10.49
N ALA A 205 5.91 -29.68 10.91
CA ALA A 205 5.68 -31.10 11.18
C ALA A 205 4.69 -31.25 12.37
N GLY A 206 3.67 -32.10 12.20
CA GLY A 206 2.77 -32.51 13.29
C GLY A 206 1.40 -31.83 13.37
N LEU A 207 1.07 -30.88 12.49
CA LEU A 207 -0.28 -30.28 12.43
C LEU A 207 -1.22 -31.05 11.49
N PRO A 208 -2.51 -31.25 11.87
CA PRO A 208 -3.53 -31.75 10.95
C PRO A 208 -3.66 -30.84 9.73
N VAL A 209 -3.84 -31.42 8.52
CA VAL A 209 -3.94 -30.69 7.24
C VAL A 209 -4.96 -29.54 7.31
N ALA A 210 -6.13 -29.79 7.90
CA ALA A 210 -7.19 -28.78 8.01
C ALA A 210 -6.80 -27.61 8.92
N ALA A 211 -6.17 -27.89 10.07
CA ALA A 211 -5.73 -26.85 11.01
C ALA A 211 -4.64 -25.98 10.37
N GLU A 212 -3.72 -26.59 9.63
CA GLU A 212 -2.69 -25.88 8.88
C GLU A 212 -3.28 -24.99 7.77
N MET A 213 -4.23 -25.48 6.98
CA MET A 213 -4.89 -24.67 5.95
C MET A 213 -5.60 -23.46 6.56
N ILE A 214 -6.32 -23.65 7.66
CA ILE A 214 -7.00 -22.55 8.36
C ILE A 214 -5.99 -21.53 8.88
N PHE A 215 -4.90 -21.99 9.50
CA PHE A 215 -3.86 -21.11 10.03
C PHE A 215 -3.15 -20.31 8.93
N ARG A 216 -2.76 -20.98 7.83
CA ARG A 216 -2.18 -20.32 6.64
C ARG A 216 -3.13 -19.30 6.05
N LEU A 217 -4.41 -19.66 5.87
CA LEU A 217 -5.44 -18.77 5.36
C LEU A 217 -5.63 -17.55 6.26
N PHE A 218 -5.64 -17.75 7.58
CA PHE A 218 -5.76 -16.67 8.55
C PHE A 218 -4.56 -15.73 8.49
N LEU A 219 -3.33 -16.26 8.58
CA LEU A 219 -2.11 -15.44 8.55
C LEU A 219 -1.99 -14.64 7.25
N ILE A 220 -2.35 -15.25 6.12
CA ILE A 220 -2.16 -14.63 4.81
C ILE A 220 -3.30 -13.71 4.47
N GLY A 221 -4.53 -14.05 4.87
CA GLY A 221 -5.64 -13.12 4.85
C GLY A 221 -5.30 -11.88 5.67
N LEU A 222 -4.78 -12.06 6.89
CA LEU A 222 -4.37 -10.97 7.76
C LEU A 222 -3.24 -10.14 7.13
N ALA A 223 -2.18 -10.77 6.65
CA ALA A 223 -1.04 -10.09 6.05
C ALA A 223 -1.40 -9.37 4.74
N ALA A 224 -2.21 -9.99 3.87
CA ALA A 224 -2.69 -9.37 2.64
C ALA A 224 -3.60 -8.18 2.94
N LEU A 225 -4.42 -8.26 4.00
CA LEU A 225 -5.17 -7.12 4.51
C LEU A 225 -4.24 -6.02 5.01
N PHE A 226 -3.23 -6.34 5.83
CA PHE A 226 -2.24 -5.37 6.32
C PHE A 226 -1.48 -4.66 5.21
N VAL A 227 -1.22 -5.34 4.09
CA VAL A 227 -0.58 -4.73 2.91
C VAL A 227 -1.56 -3.86 2.11
N TYR A 228 -2.83 -4.27 2.04
CA TYR A 228 -3.84 -3.55 1.27
C TYR A 228 -4.37 -2.29 1.98
N PHE A 229 -4.45 -2.32 3.31
CA PHE A 229 -5.05 -1.24 4.08
C PHE A 229 -4.32 0.11 4.05
N PRO A 230 -2.97 0.19 4.13
CA PRO A 230 -2.24 1.46 4.13
C PRO A 230 -2.63 2.37 2.95
N PRO A 231 -2.63 1.91 1.69
CA PRO A 231 -3.13 2.73 0.59
C PRO A 231 -4.66 2.88 0.57
N ARG A 232 -5.42 1.89 1.06
CA ARG A 232 -6.90 1.98 1.13
C ARG A 232 -7.39 3.00 2.17
N LEU A 233 -6.56 3.34 3.17
CA LEU A 233 -6.86 4.23 4.30
C LEU A 233 -7.48 5.55 3.86
N PHE A 234 -6.95 6.17 2.79
CA PHE A 234 -7.40 7.46 2.26
C PHE A 234 -8.85 7.47 1.80
N TYR A 235 -9.34 6.33 1.30
CA TYR A 235 -10.70 6.15 0.85
C TYR A 235 -11.58 5.51 1.93
N LEU A 236 -10.99 4.67 2.78
CA LEU A 236 -11.71 4.02 3.88
C LEU A 236 -12.27 5.05 4.86
N ALA A 237 -11.58 6.16 5.08
CA ALA A 237 -12.10 7.24 5.93
C ALA A 237 -13.43 7.86 5.43
N GLU A 238 -13.73 7.82 4.13
CA GLU A 238 -15.03 8.27 3.58
C GLU A 238 -16.09 7.16 3.61
N ASP A 239 -15.65 5.90 3.58
CA ASP A 239 -16.47 4.71 3.27
C ASP A 239 -16.67 3.74 4.45
N ILE A 240 -16.11 4.03 5.63
CA ILE A 240 -16.02 3.10 6.78
C ILE A 240 -17.38 2.56 7.24
N ASP A 241 -18.42 3.40 7.21
CA ASP A 241 -19.77 3.04 7.66
C ASP A 241 -20.53 2.17 6.65
N ARG A 242 -19.99 2.00 5.42
CA ARG A 242 -20.66 1.27 4.35
C ARG A 242 -20.25 -0.21 4.39
N ARG A 243 -21.18 -1.09 4.77
CA ARG A 243 -20.97 -2.56 4.76
C ARG A 243 -20.40 -3.11 3.45
N ARG A 244 -20.81 -2.53 2.30
CA ARG A 244 -20.34 -2.93 0.97
C ARG A 244 -18.83 -2.75 0.78
N THR A 245 -18.23 -1.77 1.46
CA THR A 245 -16.78 -1.49 1.42
C THR A 245 -15.96 -2.67 1.92
N TRP A 246 -16.41 -3.30 3.00
CA TRP A 246 -15.71 -4.46 3.56
C TRP A 246 -15.76 -5.66 2.61
N LEU A 247 -16.88 -5.87 1.93
CA LEU A 247 -17.01 -6.91 0.90
C LEU A 247 -16.09 -6.65 -0.30
N THR A 248 -15.94 -5.39 -0.71
CA THR A 248 -15.10 -5.04 -1.87
C THR A 248 -13.62 -5.08 -1.56
N ILE A 249 -13.23 -4.75 -0.32
CA ILE A 249 -11.88 -4.98 0.20
C ILE A 249 -11.54 -6.47 0.18
N LEU A 250 -12.43 -7.33 0.71
CA LEU A 250 -12.24 -8.79 0.69
C LEU A 250 -12.16 -9.30 -0.76
N LEU A 251 -13.02 -8.80 -1.64
CA LEU A 251 -12.98 -9.14 -3.07
C LEU A 251 -11.64 -8.75 -3.70
N ALA A 252 -11.14 -7.53 -3.45
CA ALA A 252 -9.88 -7.04 -4.02
C ALA A 252 -8.66 -7.89 -3.61
N VAL A 253 -8.67 -8.42 -2.40
CA VAL A 253 -7.59 -9.25 -1.84
C VAL A 253 -7.76 -10.74 -2.18
N SER A 254 -8.99 -11.18 -2.50
CA SER A 254 -9.31 -12.59 -2.76
C SER A 254 -8.42 -13.30 -3.81
N PRO A 255 -8.00 -12.69 -4.94
CA PRO A 255 -7.18 -13.43 -5.91
C PRO A 255 -5.79 -13.78 -5.38
N VAL A 256 -5.26 -12.98 -4.44
CA VAL A 256 -3.98 -13.28 -3.78
C VAL A 256 -4.16 -14.45 -2.81
N MET A 257 -5.24 -14.43 -2.01
CA MET A 257 -5.56 -15.50 -1.07
C MET A 257 -5.77 -16.84 -1.77
N VAL A 258 -6.56 -16.86 -2.86
CA VAL A 258 -6.82 -18.08 -3.65
C VAL A 258 -5.53 -18.63 -4.25
N ARG A 259 -4.68 -17.78 -4.82
CA ARG A 259 -3.40 -18.22 -5.38
C ARG A 259 -2.50 -18.84 -4.34
N PHE A 260 -2.43 -18.27 -3.14
CA PHE A 260 -1.63 -18.87 -2.08
C PHE A 260 -2.19 -20.22 -1.63
N LEU A 261 -3.52 -20.32 -1.45
CA LEU A 261 -4.15 -21.58 -1.11
C LEU A 261 -3.85 -22.68 -2.13
N LEU A 262 -3.81 -22.33 -3.42
CA LEU A 262 -3.50 -23.26 -4.50
C LEU A 262 -1.99 -23.53 -4.65
N ALA A 263 -1.12 -22.56 -4.35
CA ALA A 263 0.33 -22.74 -4.43
C ALA A 263 0.91 -23.54 -3.25
N GLY A 264 0.14 -23.67 -2.16
CA GLY A 264 0.48 -24.53 -1.02
C GLY A 264 -0.03 -25.98 -1.13
N ILE A 265 -0.64 -26.36 -2.26
CA ILE A 265 -0.98 -27.75 -2.64
C ILE A 265 0.11 -28.24 -3.60
#